data_AF-A0A919Q2I7-F1
#
_entry.id   AF-A0A919Q2I7-F1
#
_cell.length_a   1.000
_cell.length_b   1.000
_cell.length_c   1.000
_cell.angle_alpha   90.00
_cell.angle_beta   90.00
_cell.angle_gamma   90.00
#
_symmetry.space_group_name_H-M   'P 1'
#
loop_
_entity.id
_entity.type
_entity.pdbx_description
1 polymer ?
#
loop_
_entity_poly.entity_id
_entity_poly.type
_entity_poly.pdbx_seq_one_letter_code
_entity_poly.pdbx_strand_id
1 'polypeptide(L)'
;MTGWWRDFGAARFGRPASPRPIARPGLLARLDRAFANSATSPTPQLTPEPRPGPEPDPGPAREADPRREAGLEHRADPERVANLERAADLNREAGREREADPSREADLKREAGPEREAGLERERDGGSVLVEGGRGVQPVVVVVAGSGAGKSTLLQQWAEARGAVLVQLEDGRVPAVGTGAVTVLDGVERLAVDGPEWRSIVKLVGVVPLVLSGREPIPVAAVDRLGAGHLEFAEDETYQVLAAALADAAGADRLAPDLHLLTGGWPALVGLAAAWLARLPVAERGASLRQLARVDGPLRDHLVGVLLQALHHDEREFVRRLAHLPAIDAATADALDLTEDLGGLPPIVLPVYGKGGRYGVPEPLRKTIQQRLPLAEQERRALLEAFQGM
;
A
#
# COMPACT_ATOMS: atom_id res chain seq x y z
N MET A 1 -15.92 -45.92 -29.60
CA MET A 1 -16.32 -45.56 -28.22
C MET A 1 -15.13 -44.90 -27.57
N THR A 2 -15.10 -43.59 -27.74
CA THR A 2 -13.96 -42.70 -27.65
C THR A 2 -14.51 -41.41 -27.05
N GLY A 3 -13.75 -40.82 -26.13
CA GLY A 3 -14.03 -39.49 -25.60
C GLY A 3 -14.85 -39.51 -24.33
N TRP A 4 -14.22 -39.05 -23.24
CA TRP A 4 -14.78 -38.03 -22.33
C TRP A 4 -13.93 -37.77 -21.07
N TRP A 5 -12.80 -38.46 -20.86
CA TRP A 5 -12.08 -38.37 -19.58
C TRP A 5 -10.56 -38.14 -19.66
N ARG A 6 -10.04 -37.65 -20.80
CA ARG A 6 -8.64 -37.18 -20.88
C ARG A 6 -8.45 -35.66 -20.80
N ASP A 7 -9.53 -34.88 -20.81
CA ASP A 7 -9.45 -33.40 -20.81
C ASP A 7 -9.90 -32.73 -19.50
N PHE A 8 -10.29 -33.48 -18.46
CA PHE A 8 -10.86 -32.89 -17.23
C PHE A 8 -9.84 -32.56 -16.11
N GLY A 9 -8.55 -32.86 -16.29
CA GLY A 9 -7.51 -32.65 -15.27
C GLY A 9 -6.73 -31.33 -15.36
N ALA A 10 -6.83 -30.59 -16.47
CA ALA A 10 -6.04 -29.36 -16.70
C ALA A 10 -6.82 -28.04 -16.53
N ALA A 11 -8.11 -28.13 -16.17
CA ALA A 11 -9.04 -27.00 -16.17
C ALA A 11 -9.55 -26.58 -14.78
N ARG A 12 -9.10 -27.22 -13.69
CA ARG A 12 -9.66 -26.98 -12.35
C ARG A 12 -9.20 -25.68 -11.70
N PHE A 13 -7.99 -25.24 -12.04
CA PHE A 13 -7.67 -23.83 -12.16
C PHE A 13 -7.35 -23.64 -13.63
N GLY A 14 -8.36 -23.30 -14.46
CA GLY A 14 -8.04 -22.69 -15.75
C GLY A 14 -7.01 -21.63 -15.42
N ARG A 15 -5.79 -21.76 -15.99
CA ARG A 15 -4.66 -20.82 -15.83
C ARG A 15 -5.35 -19.46 -15.69
N PRO A 16 -5.38 -18.81 -14.51
CA PRO A 16 -6.10 -17.55 -14.42
C PRO A 16 -5.46 -16.76 -15.54
N ALA A 17 -6.25 -16.39 -16.56
CA ALA A 17 -5.76 -15.56 -17.64
C ALA A 17 -5.16 -14.40 -16.87
N SER A 18 -3.83 -14.38 -16.76
CA SER A 18 -3.17 -13.66 -15.65
C SER A 18 -3.75 -12.27 -15.77
N PRO A 19 -4.52 -11.80 -14.76
CA PRO A 19 -5.37 -10.64 -14.94
C PRO A 19 -4.47 -9.61 -15.57
N ARG A 20 -4.74 -9.28 -16.85
CA ARG A 20 -3.76 -8.53 -17.64
C ARG A 20 -3.43 -7.34 -16.77
N PRO A 21 -2.16 -7.15 -16.39
CA PRO A 21 -1.81 -6.10 -15.45
C PRO A 21 -2.49 -4.86 -15.99
N ILE A 22 -3.40 -4.28 -15.19
CA ILE A 22 -4.02 -3.01 -15.57
C ILE A 22 -2.82 -2.12 -15.81
N ALA A 23 -2.64 -1.72 -17.07
CA ALA A 23 -1.47 -0.95 -17.46
C ALA A 23 -1.49 0.29 -16.56
N ARG A 24 -0.37 0.58 -15.89
CA ARG A 24 -0.24 1.74 -15.01
C ARG A 24 0.63 2.79 -15.70
N PRO A 25 0.20 3.36 -16.82
CA PRO A 25 1.06 4.23 -17.63
C PRO A 25 1.53 5.45 -16.82
N GLY A 26 0.69 5.99 -15.93
CA GLY A 26 1.04 7.09 -15.03
C GLY A 26 2.18 6.71 -14.07
N LEU A 27 1.99 5.67 -13.25
CA LEU A 27 3.04 5.20 -12.34
C LEU A 27 4.32 4.74 -13.03
N LEU A 28 4.22 4.07 -14.19
CA LEU A 28 5.39 3.69 -14.97
C LEU A 28 6.15 4.94 -15.45
N ALA A 29 5.44 5.95 -15.97
CA ALA A 29 6.05 7.22 -16.37
C ALA A 29 6.69 7.98 -15.20
N ARG A 30 6.12 7.91 -13.99
CA ARG A 30 6.74 8.49 -12.78
C ARG A 30 8.06 7.80 -12.45
N LEU A 31 8.11 6.47 -12.49
CA LEU A 31 9.34 5.72 -12.25
C LEU A 31 10.37 5.93 -13.37
N ASP A 32 9.93 6.07 -14.62
CA ASP A 32 10.79 6.43 -15.75
C ASP A 32 11.46 7.78 -15.58
N ARG A 33 10.68 8.77 -15.15
CA ARG A 33 11.19 10.12 -14.89
C ARG A 33 12.20 10.12 -13.74
N ALA A 34 11.87 9.47 -12.62
CA ALA A 34 12.79 9.34 -11.49
C ALA A 34 14.10 8.66 -11.90
N PHE A 35 14.01 7.60 -12.71
CA PHE A 35 15.18 6.89 -13.20
C PHE A 35 16.05 7.76 -14.13
N ALA A 36 15.43 8.47 -15.07
CA ALA A 36 16.14 9.38 -15.97
C ALA A 36 16.79 10.55 -15.22
N ASN A 37 16.09 11.16 -14.26
CA ASN A 37 16.61 12.26 -13.45
C ASN A 37 17.83 11.84 -12.63
N SER A 38 17.82 10.62 -12.08
CA SER A 38 18.92 10.12 -11.25
C SER A 38 20.22 9.93 -12.05
N ALA A 39 20.15 9.70 -13.37
CA ALA A 39 21.31 9.62 -14.25
C ALA A 39 22.00 10.98 -14.46
N THR A 40 21.29 12.08 -14.22
CA THR A 40 21.80 13.46 -14.36
C THR A 40 22.20 14.09 -13.02
N SER A 41 22.00 13.36 -11.92
CA SER A 41 22.28 13.81 -10.55
C SER A 41 23.72 13.47 -10.12
N PRO A 42 24.28 14.14 -9.09
CA PRO A 42 25.59 13.81 -8.55
C PRO A 42 25.64 12.35 -8.08
N THR A 43 26.84 11.73 -8.16
CA THR A 43 27.04 10.31 -7.86
C THR A 43 26.43 9.91 -6.52
N PRO A 44 25.58 8.86 -6.48
CA PRO A 44 24.98 8.39 -5.24
C PRO A 44 26.06 7.91 -4.27
N GLN A 45 25.92 8.29 -2.99
CA GLN A 45 26.81 7.89 -1.91
C GLN A 45 26.01 7.31 -0.76
N LEU A 46 26.64 6.59 0.17
CA LEU A 46 25.96 6.21 1.40
C LEU A 46 25.75 7.43 2.30
N THR A 47 24.62 7.48 3.01
CA THR A 47 24.47 8.41 4.12
C THR A 47 25.43 7.97 5.24
N PRO A 48 26.38 8.81 5.69
CA PRO A 48 27.16 8.47 6.88
C PRO A 48 26.22 8.34 8.08
N GLU A 49 26.52 7.39 8.99
CA GLU A 49 25.78 7.29 10.24
C GLU A 49 25.78 8.63 10.98
N PRO A 50 24.69 8.97 11.69
CA PRO A 50 24.74 10.04 12.67
C PRO A 50 25.80 9.64 13.70
N ARG A 51 26.95 10.32 13.68
CA ARG A 51 27.98 10.14 14.70
C ARG A 51 27.30 10.32 16.06
N PRO A 52 27.52 9.44 17.05
CA PRO A 52 27.10 9.75 18.39
C PRO A 52 27.68 11.11 18.74
N GLY A 53 26.79 12.08 19.00
CA GLY A 53 27.20 13.37 19.51
C GLY A 53 28.01 13.14 20.80
N PRO A 54 28.96 14.03 21.13
CA PRO A 54 29.65 13.94 22.40
C PRO A 54 28.61 13.79 23.52
N GLU A 55 28.78 12.76 24.36
CA GLU A 55 27.96 12.60 25.56
C GLU A 55 27.91 13.94 26.30
N PRO A 56 26.72 14.43 26.70
CA PRO A 56 26.65 15.63 27.51
C PRO A 56 27.40 15.37 28.81
N ASP A 57 28.45 16.16 29.02
CA ASP A 57 29.20 16.22 30.27
C ASP A 57 28.22 16.35 31.45
N PRO A 58 28.28 15.51 32.50
CA PRO A 58 27.39 15.62 33.64
C PRO A 58 27.69 16.92 34.38
N GLY A 59 26.95 17.98 34.04
CA GLY A 59 26.98 19.25 34.76
C GLY A 59 26.67 19.04 36.24
N PRO A 60 27.27 19.84 37.14
CA PRO A 60 27.20 19.59 38.57
C PRO A 60 25.78 19.71 39.10
N ALA A 61 25.44 18.79 40.01
CA ALA A 61 24.19 18.75 40.75
C ALA A 61 23.89 20.10 41.40
N ARG A 62 22.76 20.71 41.03
CA ARG A 62 22.23 21.87 41.76
C ARG A 62 21.57 21.38 43.04
N GLU A 63 22.15 21.82 44.15
CA GLU A 63 21.67 21.69 45.51
C GLU A 63 20.23 22.20 45.66
N ALA A 64 19.49 21.50 46.51
CA ALA A 64 18.14 21.80 46.91
C ALA A 64 18.06 23.11 47.72
N ASP A 65 17.13 23.98 47.35
CA ASP A 65 16.74 25.16 48.13
C ASP A 65 15.56 24.79 49.06
N PRO A 66 15.69 24.89 50.39
CA PRO A 66 14.61 24.59 51.31
C PRO A 66 13.86 25.86 51.72
N ARG A 67 12.56 25.68 51.99
CA ARG A 67 11.66 26.56 52.77
C ARG A 67 10.91 27.65 51.98
N ARG A 68 9.63 27.36 51.71
CA ARG A 68 8.55 28.22 52.21
C ARG A 68 7.39 27.37 52.71
N GLU A 69 7.05 27.61 53.97
CA GLU A 69 6.08 26.91 54.79
C GLU A 69 4.64 27.35 54.50
N ALA A 70 3.74 26.37 54.68
CA ALA A 70 2.45 26.40 55.37
C ALA A 70 1.39 27.47 55.02
N GLY A 71 0.22 26.96 54.64
CA GLY A 71 -1.05 27.69 54.56
C GLY A 71 -2.26 26.77 54.43
N LEU A 72 -2.46 25.94 55.47
CA LEU A 72 -3.73 25.46 56.06
C LEU A 72 -4.93 25.05 55.15
N GLU A 73 -5.16 23.73 55.16
CA GLU A 73 -6.41 23.01 55.46
C GLU A 73 -7.75 23.72 55.26
N HIS A 74 -8.58 23.20 54.34
CA HIS A 74 -10.02 23.02 54.58
C HIS A 74 -10.52 21.69 53.98
N ARG A 75 -10.92 20.80 54.88
CA ARG A 75 -11.75 19.60 54.65
C ARG A 75 -13.15 19.88 55.20
N ALA A 76 -14.16 19.42 54.47
CA ALA A 76 -15.54 19.02 54.85
C ALA A 76 -16.49 19.49 53.74
N ASP A 77 -17.48 18.76 53.25
CA ASP A 77 -17.90 17.35 53.25
C ASP A 77 -19.04 17.29 52.18
N PRO A 78 -19.52 16.11 51.74
CA PRO A 78 -20.51 15.97 50.67
C PRO A 78 -21.94 16.08 51.21
N GLU A 79 -22.89 16.44 50.33
CA GLU A 79 -24.28 15.94 50.26
C GLU A 79 -25.15 16.92 49.48
N ARG A 80 -25.73 16.47 48.36
CA ARG A 80 -27.19 16.49 48.16
C ARG A 80 -27.57 15.90 46.81
N VAL A 81 -28.11 14.69 46.91
CA VAL A 81 -28.97 14.02 45.96
C VAL A 81 -30.34 14.74 45.94
N ALA A 82 -31.06 14.58 44.83
CA ALA A 82 -32.47 14.90 44.56
C ALA A 82 -32.75 16.23 43.83
N ASN A 83 -33.04 16.13 42.52
CA ASN A 83 -34.44 16.09 42.07
C ASN A 83 -34.55 15.64 40.61
N LEU A 84 -35.04 14.41 40.45
CA LEU A 84 -35.85 13.98 39.30
C LEU A 84 -37.22 14.67 39.38
N GLU A 85 -37.90 14.72 38.23
CA GLU A 85 -39.24 15.27 37.92
C GLU A 85 -39.15 16.60 37.13
N ARG A 86 -39.87 16.82 36.01
CA ARG A 86 -40.92 16.09 35.30
C ARG A 86 -41.16 16.83 33.97
N ALA A 87 -41.62 16.07 32.97
CA ALA A 87 -42.58 16.43 31.92
C ALA A 87 -42.26 17.55 30.91
N ALA A 88 -42.22 17.20 29.62
CA ALA A 88 -43.42 17.30 28.77
C ALA A 88 -43.15 16.75 27.37
N ASP A 89 -43.91 15.71 27.01
CA ASP A 89 -44.22 15.34 25.63
C ASP A 89 -44.95 16.50 24.93
N LEU A 90 -44.49 16.90 23.75
CA LEU A 90 -45.36 17.45 22.71
C LEU A 90 -44.88 16.95 21.34
N ASN A 91 -45.58 15.92 20.89
CA ASN A 91 -45.66 15.50 19.51
C ASN A 91 -46.50 16.54 18.72
N ARG A 92 -45.98 17.10 17.63
CA ARG A 92 -46.84 17.63 16.54
C ARG A 92 -46.09 17.84 15.21
N GLU A 93 -46.48 17.01 14.26
CA GLU A 93 -46.30 17.19 12.82
C GLU A 93 -47.03 18.44 12.30
N ALA A 94 -46.42 19.10 11.32
CA ALA A 94 -46.99 19.81 10.16
C ALA A 94 -45.88 20.75 9.65
N GLY A 95 -45.24 20.51 8.51
CA GLY A 95 -45.86 20.56 7.19
C GLY A 95 -45.83 21.99 6.67
N ARG A 96 -44.90 22.31 5.76
CA ARG A 96 -45.12 23.18 4.57
C ARG A 96 -43.82 23.45 3.82
N GLU A 97 -43.87 23.05 2.55
CA GLU A 97 -43.09 23.58 1.43
C GLU A 97 -43.09 25.11 1.42
N ARG A 98 -41.96 25.70 1.00
CA ARG A 98 -41.92 26.93 0.19
C ARG A 98 -40.54 27.09 -0.46
N GLU A 99 -40.55 26.98 -1.78
CA GLU A 99 -39.53 27.47 -2.70
C GLU A 99 -39.51 29.01 -2.78
N ALA A 100 -38.44 29.50 -3.43
CA ALA A 100 -38.14 30.85 -3.94
C ALA A 100 -37.49 31.81 -2.92
N ASP A 101 -36.42 32.55 -3.21
CA ASP A 101 -35.44 32.65 -4.31
C ASP A 101 -34.29 33.56 -3.77
N PRO A 102 -33.22 33.98 -4.50
CA PRO A 102 -31.90 34.21 -3.94
C PRO A 102 -31.57 35.71 -3.86
N SER A 103 -30.31 36.01 -3.53
CA SER A 103 -29.64 37.33 -3.54
C SER A 103 -29.68 38.06 -2.19
N ARG A 104 -28.56 38.08 -1.45
CA ARG A 104 -27.47 39.05 -1.63
C ARG A 104 -26.46 38.97 -0.47
N GLU A 105 -25.19 39.00 -0.88
CA GLU A 105 -24.06 39.72 -0.27
C GLU A 105 -23.79 39.55 1.24
N ALA A 106 -22.70 38.84 1.54
CA ALA A 106 -21.72 39.34 2.50
C ALA A 106 -20.32 38.85 2.12
N ASP A 107 -19.49 39.82 1.75
CA ASP A 107 -18.05 39.73 1.55
C ASP A 107 -17.32 39.13 2.75
N LEU A 108 -16.53 38.06 2.54
CA LEU A 108 -15.41 37.72 3.41
C LEU A 108 -14.21 37.24 2.60
N LYS A 109 -13.30 38.20 2.36
CA LYS A 109 -11.84 38.11 2.52
C LYS A 109 -11.16 36.77 2.18
N ARG A 110 -10.66 36.69 0.95
CA ARG A 110 -9.21 36.73 0.61
C ARG A 110 -8.25 36.09 1.63
N GLU A 111 -7.90 34.80 1.47
CA GLU A 111 -6.57 34.28 1.86
C GLU A 111 -6.06 33.20 0.89
N ALA A 112 -4.83 33.47 0.41
CA ALA A 112 -3.77 32.58 -0.09
C ALA A 112 -4.11 31.39 -1.01
N GLY A 113 -3.88 31.59 -2.32
CA GLY A 113 -3.43 30.55 -3.24
C GLY A 113 -1.90 30.34 -3.17
N PRO A 114 -1.37 29.31 -3.85
CA PRO A 114 -0.22 28.52 -3.44
C PRO A 114 1.13 29.19 -3.68
N GLU A 115 2.09 28.88 -2.80
CA GLU A 115 3.50 29.22 -2.97
C GLU A 115 4.04 28.60 -4.27
N ARG A 116 4.31 29.48 -5.22
CA ARG A 116 5.18 29.25 -6.36
C ARG A 116 6.62 29.21 -5.85
N GLU A 117 7.29 28.07 -5.97
CA GLU A 117 8.75 28.09 -6.02
C GLU A 117 9.21 28.28 -7.47
N ALA A 118 9.88 29.42 -7.66
CA ALA A 118 10.65 29.80 -8.83
C ALA A 118 11.69 28.72 -9.16
N GLY A 119 11.97 28.40 -10.42
CA GLY A 119 12.45 29.37 -11.39
C GLY A 119 13.92 29.71 -11.12
N LEU A 120 14.82 28.75 -11.36
CA LEU A 120 16.23 29.04 -11.62
C LEU A 120 16.54 28.62 -13.05
N GLU A 121 16.22 29.53 -13.97
CA GLU A 121 16.92 29.61 -15.24
C GLU A 121 18.38 29.99 -14.93
N ARG A 122 19.31 29.07 -15.21
CA ARG A 122 20.70 29.42 -15.47
C ARG A 122 21.06 28.95 -16.86
N GLU A 123 21.04 29.94 -17.75
CA GLU A 123 21.85 30.07 -18.94
C GLU A 123 23.21 29.34 -18.80
N ARG A 124 23.44 28.34 -19.65
CA ARG A 124 24.79 27.96 -20.07
C ARG A 124 24.80 27.71 -21.56
N ASP A 125 25.32 28.73 -22.22
CA ASP A 125 25.89 28.70 -23.55
C ASP A 125 27.16 27.82 -23.57
N GLY A 126 27.41 27.16 -24.71
CA GLY A 126 28.74 26.68 -25.09
C GLY A 126 29.17 25.26 -24.68
N GLY A 127 29.28 24.38 -25.67
CA GLY A 127 30.38 23.39 -25.72
C GLY A 127 29.97 21.94 -25.60
N SER A 128 29.56 21.35 -26.73
CA SER A 128 29.69 19.92 -26.97
C SER A 128 31.16 19.51 -26.86
N VAL A 129 31.53 18.90 -25.73
CA VAL A 129 32.74 18.08 -25.62
C VAL A 129 32.26 16.66 -25.35
N LEU A 130 32.14 15.87 -26.41
CA LEU A 130 32.09 14.42 -26.31
C LEU A 130 33.46 13.96 -25.81
N VAL A 131 33.59 13.81 -24.49
CA VAL A 131 34.65 12.99 -23.91
C VAL A 131 34.16 11.56 -23.98
N GLU A 132 34.55 10.87 -25.05
CA GLU A 132 34.54 9.40 -25.09
C GLU A 132 35.46 8.89 -23.97
N GLY A 133 34.90 8.18 -22.98
CA GLY A 133 35.69 7.41 -22.01
C GLY A 133 35.32 7.49 -20.52
N GLY A 134 34.25 8.16 -20.10
CA GLY A 134 33.82 8.19 -18.69
C GLY A 134 32.67 7.22 -18.41
N ARG A 135 32.81 6.29 -17.46
CA ARG A 135 31.65 5.55 -16.92
C ARG A 135 30.66 6.58 -16.39
N GLY A 136 29.57 6.81 -17.13
CA GLY A 136 28.50 7.71 -16.71
C GLY A 136 27.96 7.30 -15.34
N VAL A 137 27.50 8.29 -14.55
CA VAL A 137 26.86 8.07 -13.26
C VAL A 137 25.73 7.06 -13.47
N GLN A 138 25.80 5.93 -12.77
CA GLN A 138 24.77 4.91 -12.87
C GLN A 138 23.56 5.37 -12.06
N PRO A 139 22.35 5.41 -12.65
CA PRO A 139 21.15 5.89 -11.98
C PRO A 139 20.80 4.99 -10.80
N VAL A 140 20.38 5.60 -9.69
CA VAL A 140 19.86 4.88 -8.53
C VAL A 140 18.55 5.52 -8.09
N VAL A 141 17.49 4.73 -8.07
CA VAL A 141 16.16 5.16 -7.60
C VAL A 141 15.78 4.35 -6.37
N VAL A 142 15.18 5.01 -5.39
CA VAL A 142 14.69 4.40 -4.17
C VAL A 142 13.17 4.54 -4.10
N VAL A 143 12.46 3.43 -3.96
CA VAL A 143 11.00 3.38 -3.82
C VAL A 143 10.66 2.96 -2.39
N VAL A 144 10.11 3.87 -1.59
CA VAL A 144 9.76 3.62 -0.20
C VAL A 144 8.28 3.89 0.01
N ALA A 145 7.55 2.86 0.42
CA ALA A 145 6.15 3.02 0.76
C ALA A 145 5.68 1.89 1.68
N GLY A 146 4.57 2.15 2.37
CA GLY A 146 3.88 1.14 3.15
C GLY A 146 3.44 -0.07 2.32
N SER A 147 2.97 -1.09 3.03
CA SER A 147 2.44 -2.28 2.39
C SER A 147 1.12 -2.01 1.68
N GLY A 148 0.89 -2.65 0.54
CA GLY A 148 -0.29 -2.39 -0.30
C GLY A 148 -0.20 -1.13 -1.17
N ALA A 149 0.88 -0.36 -1.11
CA ALA A 149 1.13 0.76 -2.02
C ALA A 149 1.41 0.33 -3.48
N GLY A 150 1.42 -0.99 -3.76
CA GLY A 150 1.63 -1.49 -5.11
C GLY A 150 3.08 -1.46 -5.61
N LYS A 151 4.08 -1.27 -4.73
CA LYS A 151 5.52 -1.27 -5.07
C LYS A 151 5.93 -2.46 -5.94
N SER A 152 5.76 -3.68 -5.43
CA SER A 152 6.17 -4.91 -6.13
C SER A 152 5.51 -5.05 -7.50
N THR A 153 4.22 -4.69 -7.60
CA THR A 153 3.50 -4.68 -8.88
C THR A 153 4.07 -3.66 -9.86
N LEU A 154 4.36 -2.43 -9.39
CA LEU A 154 4.96 -1.38 -10.22
C LEU A 154 6.34 -1.80 -10.73
N LEU A 155 7.20 -2.25 -9.83
CA LEU A 155 8.57 -2.64 -10.12
C LEU A 155 8.65 -3.79 -11.11
N GLN A 156 7.74 -4.75 -10.99
CA GLN A 156 7.68 -5.84 -11.94
C GLN A 156 7.23 -5.38 -13.33
N GLN A 157 6.13 -4.64 -13.43
CA GLN A 157 5.67 -4.12 -14.72
C GLN A 157 6.75 -3.28 -15.40
N TRP A 158 7.45 -2.49 -14.60
CA TRP A 158 8.56 -1.66 -15.06
C TRP A 158 9.76 -2.48 -15.52
N ALA A 159 10.13 -3.50 -14.76
CA ALA A 159 11.23 -4.40 -15.11
C ALA A 159 10.93 -5.18 -16.40
N GLU A 160 9.71 -5.70 -16.53
CA GLU A 160 9.24 -6.38 -17.75
C GLU A 160 9.28 -5.44 -18.96
N ALA A 161 8.78 -4.21 -18.82
CA ALA A 161 8.77 -3.23 -19.90
C ALA A 161 10.17 -2.80 -20.37
N ARG A 162 11.18 -2.91 -19.49
CA ARG A 162 12.57 -2.50 -19.77
C ARG A 162 13.55 -3.64 -19.99
N GLY A 163 13.10 -4.89 -19.85
CA GLY A 163 14.01 -6.03 -19.78
C GLY A 163 15.01 -5.93 -18.62
N ALA A 164 14.61 -5.29 -17.51
CA ALA A 164 15.43 -5.18 -16.31
C ALA A 164 15.43 -6.49 -15.51
N VAL A 165 16.48 -6.73 -14.75
CA VAL A 165 16.59 -7.89 -13.86
C VAL A 165 15.88 -7.57 -12.54
N LEU A 166 14.72 -8.20 -12.32
CA LEU A 166 14.01 -8.12 -11.04
C LEU A 166 14.49 -9.21 -10.08
N VAL A 167 14.92 -8.79 -8.89
CA VAL A 167 15.33 -9.65 -7.78
C VAL A 167 14.41 -9.38 -6.60
N GLN A 168 13.69 -10.40 -6.15
CA GLN A 168 12.92 -10.37 -4.91
C GLN A 168 13.79 -10.90 -3.76
N LEU A 169 14.03 -10.07 -2.75
CA LEU A 169 14.86 -10.42 -1.60
C LEU A 169 14.01 -11.13 -0.54
N GLU A 170 13.68 -12.40 -0.77
CA GLU A 170 12.91 -13.19 0.20
C GLU A 170 13.80 -13.99 1.16
N ASP A 171 14.91 -14.51 0.65
CA ASP A 171 15.88 -15.33 1.40
C ASP A 171 17.14 -14.56 1.80
N GLY A 172 17.08 -13.22 1.73
CA GLY A 172 18.19 -12.33 2.06
C GLY A 172 19.37 -12.35 1.09
N ARG A 173 19.33 -13.14 0.00
CA ARG A 173 20.45 -13.27 -0.95
C ARG A 173 20.34 -12.31 -2.12
N VAL A 174 21.47 -11.68 -2.48
CA VAL A 174 21.62 -10.87 -3.69
C VAL A 174 22.34 -11.74 -4.75
N PRO A 175 21.71 -12.06 -5.89
CA PRO A 175 22.35 -12.85 -6.93
C PRO A 175 23.47 -12.05 -7.61
N ALA A 176 24.36 -12.76 -8.30
CA ALA A 176 25.37 -12.11 -9.13
C ALA A 176 24.68 -11.36 -10.28
N VAL A 177 24.85 -10.04 -10.30
CA VAL A 177 24.26 -9.15 -11.31
C VAL A 177 25.31 -8.90 -12.39
N GLY A 178 24.96 -9.14 -13.65
CA GLY A 178 25.80 -8.83 -14.80
C GLY A 178 26.00 -7.32 -14.98
N THR A 179 27.15 -6.89 -15.49
CA THR A 179 27.40 -5.47 -15.77
C THR A 179 26.58 -5.00 -16.96
N GLY A 180 25.85 -3.89 -16.80
CA GLY A 180 25.14 -3.19 -17.89
C GLY A 180 23.63 -3.41 -17.94
N ALA A 181 23.07 -4.36 -17.17
CA ALA A 181 21.63 -4.52 -17.05
C ALA A 181 21.07 -3.65 -15.91
N VAL A 182 19.92 -3.01 -16.14
CA VAL A 182 19.16 -2.36 -15.08
C VAL A 182 18.71 -3.41 -14.07
N THR A 183 18.94 -3.17 -12.79
CA THR A 183 18.64 -4.12 -11.72
C THR A 183 17.64 -3.54 -10.75
N VAL A 184 16.62 -4.32 -10.41
CA VAL A 184 15.58 -3.95 -9.45
C VAL A 184 15.65 -4.89 -8.26
N LEU A 185 15.89 -4.36 -7.07
CA LEU A 185 15.92 -5.12 -5.81
C LEU A 185 14.67 -4.74 -5.00
N ASP A 186 13.74 -5.69 -4.85
CA ASP A 186 12.51 -5.50 -4.07
C ASP A 186 12.61 -6.14 -2.69
N GLY A 187 12.25 -5.38 -1.64
CA GLY A 187 12.22 -5.84 -0.26
C GLY A 187 13.56 -5.69 0.48
N VAL A 188 14.34 -4.65 0.20
CA VAL A 188 15.68 -4.48 0.79
C VAL A 188 15.67 -4.28 2.32
N GLU A 189 14.54 -3.89 2.90
CA GLU A 189 14.36 -3.77 4.36
C GLU A 189 14.57 -5.09 5.12
N ARG A 190 14.57 -6.22 4.40
CA ARG A 190 14.80 -7.55 4.96
C ARG A 190 16.29 -7.84 5.19
N LEU A 191 17.18 -6.99 4.69
CA LEU A 191 18.61 -7.13 4.85
C LEU A 191 19.09 -6.39 6.09
N ALA A 192 20.01 -7.00 6.84
CA ALA A 192 20.73 -6.29 7.89
C ALA A 192 21.63 -5.22 7.24
N VAL A 193 21.53 -3.97 7.71
CA VAL A 193 22.30 -2.83 7.17
C VAL A 193 23.82 -3.06 7.29
N ASP A 194 24.29 -3.85 8.25
CA ASP A 194 25.72 -4.20 8.38
C ASP A 194 26.09 -5.57 7.80
N GLY A 195 25.10 -6.25 7.21
CA GLY A 195 25.22 -7.59 6.66
C GLY A 195 26.06 -7.66 5.39
N PRO A 196 26.63 -8.84 5.08
CA PRO A 196 27.40 -9.04 3.85
C PRO A 196 26.58 -8.79 2.57
N GLU A 197 25.26 -8.99 2.63
CA GLU A 197 24.36 -8.78 1.50
C GLU A 197 24.09 -7.30 1.27
N TRP A 198 23.94 -6.50 2.33
CA TRP A 198 23.90 -5.04 2.20
C TRP A 198 25.20 -4.50 1.61
N ARG A 199 26.36 -4.95 2.10
CA ARG A 199 27.66 -4.58 1.50
C ARG A 199 27.76 -4.96 0.02
N SER A 200 27.07 -6.01 -0.41
CA SER A 200 27.01 -6.39 -1.81
C SER A 200 26.15 -5.42 -2.62
N ILE A 201 25.02 -4.95 -2.10
CA ILE A 201 24.22 -3.88 -2.71
C ILE A 201 25.03 -2.59 -2.81
N VAL A 202 25.75 -2.21 -1.76
CA VAL A 202 26.61 -1.01 -1.76
C VAL A 202 27.64 -1.05 -2.88
N LYS A 203 28.23 -2.22 -3.15
CA LYS A 203 29.18 -2.38 -4.26
C LYS A 203 28.54 -2.23 -5.65
N LEU A 204 27.22 -2.39 -5.76
CA LEU A 204 26.48 -2.20 -7.02
C LEU A 204 26.14 -0.73 -7.27
N VAL A 205 26.02 0.08 -6.21
CA VAL A 205 25.75 1.53 -6.31
C VAL A 205 26.87 2.20 -7.11
N GLY A 206 26.50 2.89 -8.20
CA GLY A 206 27.45 3.53 -9.11
C GLY A 206 28.12 2.58 -10.11
N VAL A 207 27.87 1.27 -10.04
CA VAL A 207 28.40 0.26 -10.98
C VAL A 207 27.34 -0.21 -11.97
N VAL A 208 26.09 -0.35 -11.51
CA VAL A 208 24.95 -0.71 -12.35
C VAL A 208 23.78 0.25 -12.14
N PRO A 209 22.91 0.42 -13.15
CA PRO A 209 21.65 1.13 -12.97
C PRO A 209 20.77 0.35 -11.98
N LEU A 210 20.30 0.99 -10.90
CA LEU A 210 19.70 0.31 -9.76
C LEU A 210 18.35 0.93 -9.35
N VAL A 211 17.38 0.09 -9.05
CA VAL A 211 16.13 0.48 -8.37
C VAL A 211 16.03 -0.34 -7.09
N LEU A 212 15.93 0.33 -5.95
CA LEU A 212 15.79 -0.30 -4.63
C LEU A 212 14.39 -0.04 -4.11
N SER A 213 13.74 -1.05 -3.56
CA SER A 213 12.42 -0.91 -2.96
C SER A 213 12.38 -1.44 -1.55
N GLY A 214 11.69 -0.70 -0.69
CA GLY A 214 11.40 -1.17 0.65
C GLY A 214 10.28 -0.43 1.36
N ARG A 215 10.10 -0.80 2.63
CA ARG A 215 9.07 -0.21 3.51
C ARG A 215 9.60 0.90 4.39
N GLU A 216 10.89 0.81 4.69
CA GLU A 216 11.61 1.73 5.56
C GLU A 216 12.59 2.58 4.73
N PRO A 217 13.04 3.73 5.26
CA PRO A 217 14.06 4.53 4.61
C PRO A 217 15.32 3.71 4.32
N ILE A 218 15.69 3.64 3.04
CA ILE A 218 16.89 2.93 2.59
C ILE A 218 18.07 3.91 2.69
N PRO A 219 19.18 3.56 3.38
CA PRO A 219 20.29 4.49 3.68
C PRO A 219 21.23 4.70 2.48
N VAL A 220 20.69 5.23 1.37
CA VAL A 220 21.43 5.65 0.17
C VAL A 220 21.17 7.14 -0.07
N ALA A 221 22.21 7.95 -0.09
CA ALA A 221 22.18 9.40 -0.30
C ALA A 221 22.19 9.76 -1.79
N ALA A 222 21.71 10.97 -2.11
CA ALA A 222 21.74 11.55 -3.46
C ALA A 222 21.05 10.67 -4.52
N VAL A 223 19.84 10.21 -4.21
CA VAL A 223 19.01 9.37 -5.09
C VAL A 223 17.62 9.96 -5.20
N ASP A 224 17.01 9.83 -6.38
CA ASP A 224 15.59 10.13 -6.55
C ASP A 224 14.77 9.13 -5.72
N ARG A 225 13.82 9.66 -4.95
CA ARG A 225 13.00 8.89 -4.02
C ARG A 225 11.53 8.97 -4.38
N LEU A 226 10.92 7.82 -4.63
CA LEU A 226 9.48 7.69 -4.76
C LEU A 226 8.89 7.25 -3.42
N GLY A 227 8.20 8.18 -2.76
CA GLY A 227 7.44 7.95 -1.54
C GLY A 227 6.02 7.40 -1.79
N ALA A 228 5.30 7.12 -0.71
CA ALA A 228 3.90 6.66 -0.75
C ALA A 228 2.98 7.52 -1.62
N GLY A 229 3.03 8.85 -1.50
CA GLY A 229 2.21 9.77 -2.31
C GLY A 229 2.51 9.73 -3.81
N HIS A 230 3.68 9.23 -4.24
CA HIS A 230 3.97 9.03 -5.66
C HIS A 230 3.34 7.75 -6.22
N LEU A 231 2.96 6.83 -5.33
CA LEU A 231 2.38 5.52 -5.66
C LEU A 231 0.86 5.50 -5.55
N GLU A 232 0.27 6.53 -4.96
CA GLU A 232 -1.17 6.75 -4.97
C GLU A 232 -1.65 6.88 -6.42
N PHE A 233 -2.74 6.19 -6.73
CA PHE A 233 -3.41 6.35 -8.00
C PHE A 233 -4.02 7.74 -8.04
N ALA A 234 -3.79 8.45 -9.14
CA ALA A 234 -4.63 9.58 -9.49
C ALA A 234 -6.08 9.13 -9.76
N GLU A 235 -7.00 10.07 -9.86
CA GLU A 235 -8.42 9.79 -10.09
C GLU A 235 -8.65 9.05 -11.42
N ASP A 236 -7.93 9.42 -12.47
CA ASP A 236 -7.96 8.75 -13.78
C ASP A 236 -7.41 7.31 -13.71
N GLU A 237 -6.36 7.08 -12.92
CA GLU A 237 -5.83 5.74 -12.64
C GLU A 237 -6.84 4.91 -11.83
N THR A 238 -7.56 5.53 -10.89
CA THR A 238 -8.66 4.89 -10.14
C THR A 238 -9.80 4.51 -11.07
N TYR A 239 -10.19 5.40 -11.99
CA TYR A 239 -11.16 5.13 -13.04
C TYR A 239 -10.74 3.94 -13.90
N GLN A 240 -9.49 3.88 -14.35
CA GLN A 240 -9.00 2.77 -15.19
C GLN A 240 -9.10 1.41 -14.48
N VAL A 241 -8.75 1.38 -13.19
CA VAL A 241 -8.89 0.16 -12.37
C VAL A 241 -10.35 -0.25 -12.25
N LEU A 242 -11.24 0.71 -12.01
CA LEU A 242 -12.66 0.45 -11.86
C LEU A 242 -13.32 0.03 -13.17
N ALA A 243 -13.00 0.68 -14.29
CA ALA A 243 -13.50 0.32 -15.61
C ALA A 243 -13.10 -1.10 -16.01
N ALA A 244 -11.85 -1.48 -15.71
CA ALA A 244 -11.37 -2.85 -15.93
C ALA A 244 -12.11 -3.87 -15.05
N ALA A 245 -12.34 -3.56 -13.78
CA ALA A 245 -13.01 -4.47 -12.84
C ALA A 245 -14.51 -4.64 -13.13
N LEU A 246 -15.20 -3.56 -13.50
CA LEU A 246 -16.65 -3.56 -13.71
C LEU A 246 -17.05 -3.99 -15.13
N ALA A 247 -16.11 -3.97 -16.09
CA ALA A 247 -16.39 -4.06 -17.53
C ALA A 247 -17.46 -3.04 -18.00
N ASP A 248 -17.54 -1.89 -17.32
CA ASP A 248 -18.53 -0.84 -17.52
C ASP A 248 -17.86 0.54 -17.31
N ALA A 249 -17.49 1.18 -18.42
CA ALA A 249 -16.83 2.48 -18.40
C ALA A 249 -17.73 3.59 -17.84
N ALA A 250 -19.03 3.56 -18.11
CA ALA A 250 -19.97 4.58 -17.64
C ALA A 250 -20.30 4.40 -16.14
N GLY A 251 -20.34 3.16 -15.67
CA GLY A 251 -20.38 2.84 -14.25
C GLY A 251 -19.12 3.31 -13.53
N ALA A 252 -17.95 3.06 -14.11
CA ALA A 252 -16.68 3.49 -13.54
C ALA A 252 -16.55 5.01 -13.46
N ASP A 253 -16.93 5.74 -14.50
CA ASP A 253 -16.89 7.22 -14.56
C ASP A 253 -17.65 7.85 -13.38
N ARG A 254 -18.83 7.31 -13.06
CA ARG A 254 -19.66 7.80 -11.96
C ARG A 254 -19.14 7.46 -10.56
N LEU A 255 -18.37 6.38 -10.43
CA LEU A 255 -17.97 5.83 -9.12
C LEU A 255 -16.51 6.16 -8.77
N ALA A 256 -15.67 6.46 -9.76
CA ALA A 256 -14.24 6.68 -9.58
C ALA A 256 -13.90 7.87 -8.67
N PRO A 257 -14.57 9.05 -8.76
CA PRO A 257 -14.25 10.18 -7.87
C PRO A 257 -14.52 9.85 -6.40
N ASP A 258 -15.69 9.29 -6.10
CA ASP A 258 -16.07 8.87 -4.75
C ASP A 258 -15.11 7.80 -4.21
N LEU A 259 -14.77 6.81 -5.03
CA LEU A 259 -13.85 5.76 -4.64
C LEU A 259 -12.43 6.29 -4.40
N HIS A 260 -11.96 7.19 -5.26
CA HIS A 260 -10.65 7.83 -5.13
C HIS A 260 -10.58 8.62 -3.82
N LEU A 261 -11.58 9.46 -3.55
CA LEU A 261 -11.68 10.25 -2.32
C LEU A 261 -11.67 9.35 -1.07
N LEU A 262 -12.44 8.26 -1.08
CA LEU A 262 -12.51 7.34 0.05
C LEU A 262 -11.18 6.65 0.31
N THR A 263 -10.51 6.20 -0.75
CA THR A 263 -9.30 5.38 -0.63
C THR A 263 -8.01 6.20 -0.60
N GLY A 264 -8.07 7.51 -0.84
CA GLY A 264 -6.90 8.37 -1.07
C GLY A 264 -6.05 7.87 -2.24
N GLY A 265 -6.67 7.21 -3.23
CA GLY A 265 -5.95 6.57 -4.34
C GLY A 265 -5.08 5.37 -3.93
N TRP A 266 -5.16 4.85 -2.70
CA TRP A 266 -4.28 3.78 -2.25
C TRP A 266 -4.49 2.49 -3.06
N PRO A 267 -3.49 1.99 -3.82
CA PRO A 267 -3.72 0.95 -4.82
C PRO A 267 -4.39 -0.33 -4.30
N ALA A 268 -4.00 -0.80 -3.11
CA ALA A 268 -4.64 -1.97 -2.51
C ALA A 268 -6.10 -1.72 -2.12
N LEU A 269 -6.44 -0.53 -1.62
CA LEU A 269 -7.82 -0.21 -1.25
C LEU A 269 -8.69 -0.01 -2.49
N VAL A 270 -8.17 0.67 -3.50
CA VAL A 270 -8.84 0.86 -4.79
C VAL A 270 -9.14 -0.50 -5.43
N GLY A 271 -8.13 -1.37 -5.57
CA GLY A 271 -8.31 -2.69 -6.17
C GLY A 271 -9.30 -3.55 -5.40
N LEU A 272 -9.25 -3.50 -4.06
CA LEU A 272 -10.14 -4.26 -3.19
C LEU A 272 -11.59 -3.79 -3.29
N ALA A 273 -11.82 -2.47 -3.26
CA ALA A 273 -13.14 -1.89 -3.40
C ALA A 273 -13.71 -2.08 -4.82
N ALA A 274 -12.87 -1.98 -5.86
CA ALA A 274 -13.29 -2.27 -7.24
C ALA A 274 -13.74 -3.73 -7.40
N ALA A 275 -12.99 -4.69 -6.84
CA ALA A 275 -13.37 -6.10 -6.85
C ALA A 275 -14.65 -6.38 -6.07
N TRP A 276 -14.88 -5.68 -4.96
CA TRP A 276 -16.13 -5.73 -4.20
C TRP A 276 -17.32 -5.20 -5.02
N LEU A 277 -17.20 -4.00 -5.59
CA LEU A 277 -18.25 -3.38 -6.41
C LEU A 277 -18.62 -4.23 -7.63
N ALA A 278 -17.65 -4.94 -8.22
CA ALA A 278 -17.89 -5.82 -9.35
C ALA A 278 -18.87 -6.98 -9.01
N ARG A 279 -18.92 -7.42 -7.75
CA ARG A 279 -19.83 -8.48 -7.28
C ARG A 279 -21.25 -7.99 -7.00
N LEU A 280 -21.47 -6.68 -6.92
CA LEU A 280 -22.78 -6.10 -6.65
C LEU A 280 -23.59 -5.86 -7.93
N PRO A 281 -24.93 -5.97 -7.87
CA PRO A 281 -25.81 -5.49 -8.93
C PRO A 281 -25.52 -4.03 -9.28
N VAL A 282 -25.57 -3.69 -10.57
CA VAL A 282 -25.22 -2.35 -11.07
C VAL A 282 -25.98 -1.23 -10.34
N ALA A 283 -27.26 -1.46 -10.02
CA ALA A 283 -28.11 -0.51 -9.33
C ALA A 283 -27.68 -0.23 -7.86
N GLU A 284 -26.98 -1.16 -7.22
CA GLU A 284 -26.62 -1.08 -5.81
C GLU A 284 -25.25 -0.43 -5.59
N ARG A 285 -24.33 -0.54 -6.54
CA ARG A 285 -22.92 -0.11 -6.44
C ARG A 285 -22.75 1.29 -5.85
N GLY A 286 -23.48 2.28 -6.36
CA GLY A 286 -23.38 3.66 -5.89
C GLY A 286 -23.93 3.88 -4.48
N ALA A 287 -25.00 3.18 -4.11
CA ALA A 287 -25.55 3.24 -2.75
C ALA A 287 -24.60 2.59 -1.75
N SER A 288 -24.02 1.44 -2.10
CA SER A 288 -23.06 0.72 -1.28
C SER A 288 -21.77 1.51 -1.08
N LEU A 289 -21.26 2.18 -2.12
CA LEU A 289 -20.07 3.05 -1.98
C LEU A 289 -20.33 4.24 -1.04
N ARG A 290 -21.50 4.89 -1.14
CA ARG A 290 -21.89 5.96 -0.21
C ARG A 290 -22.08 5.47 1.22
N GLN A 291 -22.55 4.24 1.41
CA GLN A 291 -22.65 3.65 2.74
C GLN A 291 -21.26 3.45 3.35
N LEU A 292 -20.28 3.02 2.55
CA LEU A 292 -18.89 2.89 2.96
C LEU A 292 -18.30 4.22 3.46
N ALA A 293 -18.67 5.33 2.83
CA ALA A 293 -18.24 6.68 3.20
C ALA A 293 -18.74 7.16 4.57
N ARG A 294 -19.80 6.54 5.10
CA ARG A 294 -20.44 6.95 6.36
C ARG A 294 -19.91 6.19 7.58
N VAL A 295 -18.99 5.24 7.39
CA VAL A 295 -18.53 4.41 8.49
C VAL A 295 -17.37 5.05 9.23
N ASP A 296 -17.58 5.29 10.53
CA ASP A 296 -16.56 5.76 11.43
C ASP A 296 -15.46 4.69 11.64
N GLY A 297 -14.18 5.11 11.51
CA GLY A 297 -13.00 4.26 11.70
C GLY A 297 -12.10 4.18 10.47
N PRO A 298 -10.97 3.43 10.54
CA PRO A 298 -10.09 3.26 9.38
C PRO A 298 -10.85 2.53 8.27
N LEU A 299 -11.12 3.22 7.15
CA LEU A 299 -11.87 2.70 6.00
C LEU A 299 -11.41 1.30 5.58
N ARG A 300 -10.09 1.03 5.66
CA ARG A 300 -9.48 -0.27 5.42
C ARG A 300 -10.08 -1.38 6.27
N ASP A 301 -10.20 -1.18 7.58
CA ASP A 301 -10.64 -2.24 8.49
C ASP A 301 -12.15 -2.49 8.32
N HIS A 302 -12.90 -1.46 7.96
CA HIS A 302 -14.29 -1.60 7.56
C HIS A 302 -14.44 -2.36 6.24
N LEU A 303 -13.70 -1.98 5.18
CA LEU A 303 -13.67 -2.67 3.89
C LEU A 303 -13.32 -4.14 4.04
N VAL A 304 -12.29 -4.47 4.83
CA VAL A 304 -11.95 -5.86 5.14
C VAL A 304 -13.09 -6.55 5.86
N GLY A 305 -13.73 -5.90 6.83
CA GLY A 305 -14.91 -6.43 7.51
C GLY A 305 -16.06 -6.75 6.58
N VAL A 306 -16.44 -5.82 5.71
CA VAL A 306 -17.52 -5.98 4.72
C VAL A 306 -17.20 -7.11 3.76
N LEU A 307 -15.95 -7.19 3.29
CA LEU A 307 -15.51 -8.26 2.41
C LEU A 307 -15.57 -9.62 3.06
N LEU A 308 -15.02 -9.77 4.27
CA LEU A 308 -15.07 -11.03 5.01
C LEU A 308 -16.50 -11.47 5.29
N GLN A 309 -17.42 -10.53 5.53
CA GLN A 309 -18.85 -10.82 5.71
C GLN A 309 -19.52 -11.29 4.42
N ALA A 310 -19.11 -10.73 3.26
CA ALA A 310 -19.62 -11.11 1.96
C ALA A 310 -19.09 -12.45 1.43
N LEU A 311 -18.03 -13.00 2.03
CA LEU A 311 -17.49 -14.32 1.67
C LEU A 311 -18.42 -15.44 2.16
N HIS A 312 -18.61 -16.45 1.31
CA HIS A 312 -19.19 -17.74 1.68
C HIS A 312 -18.33 -18.43 2.75
N HIS A 313 -18.89 -19.44 3.43
CA HIS A 313 -18.20 -20.14 4.52
C HIS A 313 -16.84 -20.68 4.08
N ASP A 314 -16.80 -21.35 2.93
CA ASP A 314 -15.58 -22.00 2.41
C ASP A 314 -14.55 -20.96 1.95
N GLU A 315 -14.99 -19.88 1.27
CA GLU A 315 -14.12 -18.75 0.91
C GLU A 315 -13.50 -18.09 2.18
N ARG A 316 -14.28 -17.99 3.25
CA ARG A 316 -13.83 -17.40 4.52
C ARG A 316 -12.84 -18.30 5.24
N GLU A 317 -13.09 -19.61 5.24
CA GLU A 317 -12.19 -20.61 5.82
C GLU A 317 -10.86 -20.66 5.06
N PHE A 318 -10.91 -20.61 3.74
CA PHE A 318 -9.74 -20.48 2.88
C PHE A 318 -8.92 -19.24 3.22
N VAL A 319 -9.56 -18.06 3.26
CA VAL A 319 -8.89 -16.80 3.59
C VAL A 319 -8.33 -16.83 5.01
N ARG A 320 -9.04 -17.43 5.96
CA ARG A 320 -8.61 -17.60 7.35
C ARG A 320 -7.30 -18.37 7.41
N ARG A 321 -7.20 -19.53 6.77
CA ARG A 321 -5.97 -20.34 6.72
C ARG A 321 -4.85 -19.66 5.94
N LEU A 322 -5.17 -19.14 4.75
CA LEU A 322 -4.20 -18.50 3.85
C LEU A 322 -3.55 -17.25 4.48
N ALA A 323 -4.25 -16.53 5.36
CA ALA A 323 -3.68 -15.39 6.07
C ALA A 323 -2.49 -15.77 6.97
N HIS A 324 -2.30 -17.03 7.32
CA HIS A 324 -1.15 -17.50 8.11
C HIS A 324 0.01 -18.05 7.26
N LEU A 325 -0.19 -18.19 5.96
CA LEU A 325 0.80 -18.75 5.04
C LEU A 325 1.48 -17.66 4.21
N PRO A 326 2.73 -17.84 3.75
CA PRO A 326 3.26 -16.99 2.67
C PRO A 326 2.41 -17.17 1.40
N ALA A 327 2.71 -16.42 0.34
CA ALA A 327 2.03 -16.63 -0.94
C ALA A 327 2.26 -18.07 -1.42
N ILE A 328 1.22 -18.77 -1.85
CA ILE A 328 1.25 -20.18 -2.28
C ILE A 328 0.77 -20.32 -3.71
N ASP A 329 1.17 -21.39 -4.40
CA ASP A 329 0.60 -21.76 -5.70
C ASP A 329 -0.56 -22.74 -5.54
N ALA A 330 -1.24 -23.04 -6.64
CA ALA A 330 -2.38 -23.96 -6.66
C ALA A 330 -2.00 -25.36 -6.15
N ALA A 331 -0.83 -25.88 -6.52
CA ALA A 331 -0.38 -27.21 -6.07
C ALA A 331 -0.17 -27.28 -4.56
N THR A 332 0.43 -26.24 -3.97
CA THR A 332 0.59 -26.12 -2.52
C THR A 332 -0.77 -25.98 -1.84
N ALA A 333 -1.70 -25.24 -2.43
CA ALA A 333 -3.04 -25.07 -1.87
C ALA A 333 -3.84 -26.39 -1.89
N ASP A 334 -3.73 -27.18 -2.95
CA ASP A 334 -4.33 -28.53 -3.03
C ASP A 334 -3.70 -29.47 -1.99
N ALA A 335 -2.37 -29.43 -1.83
CA ALA A 335 -1.66 -30.28 -0.85
C ALA A 335 -2.01 -29.92 0.62
N LEU A 336 -2.40 -28.68 0.87
CA LEU A 336 -2.86 -28.20 2.18
C LEU A 336 -4.37 -28.33 2.39
N ASP A 337 -5.08 -28.92 1.42
CA ASP A 337 -6.53 -29.09 1.47
C ASP A 337 -7.27 -27.76 1.70
N LEU A 338 -6.82 -26.73 0.96
CA LEU A 338 -7.38 -25.37 1.03
C LEU A 338 -8.41 -25.10 -0.06
N THR A 339 -8.50 -25.96 -1.09
CA THR A 339 -9.16 -25.64 -2.36
C THR A 339 -10.52 -26.29 -2.56
N GLU A 340 -11.04 -27.05 -1.59
CA GLU A 340 -12.35 -27.69 -1.73
C GLU A 340 -13.44 -26.64 -2.05
N ASP A 341 -14.08 -26.82 -3.21
CA ASP A 341 -15.27 -26.11 -3.70
C ASP A 341 -15.21 -24.58 -3.92
N LEU A 342 -14.03 -24.00 -4.06
CA LEU A 342 -13.92 -22.59 -4.45
C LEU A 342 -14.17 -22.40 -5.96
N GLY A 343 -15.33 -21.85 -6.33
CA GLY A 343 -15.66 -21.46 -7.72
C GLY A 343 -14.77 -20.34 -8.31
N GLY A 344 -13.83 -19.81 -7.52
CA GLY A 344 -12.85 -18.78 -7.88
C GLY A 344 -12.07 -18.29 -6.65
N LEU A 345 -11.00 -17.53 -6.85
CA LEU A 345 -10.26 -16.92 -5.73
C LEU A 345 -11.11 -15.82 -5.06
N PRO A 346 -11.18 -15.80 -3.71
CA PRO A 346 -11.84 -14.70 -3.01
C PRO A 346 -11.22 -13.34 -3.34
N PRO A 347 -11.99 -12.24 -3.40
CA PRO A 347 -11.50 -10.90 -3.78
C PRO A 347 -10.34 -10.36 -2.93
N ILE A 348 -10.21 -10.88 -1.71
CA ILE A 348 -9.16 -10.49 -0.77
C ILE A 348 -7.84 -11.26 -0.99
N VAL A 349 -7.88 -12.28 -1.83
CA VAL A 349 -6.73 -13.08 -2.25
C VAL A 349 -6.26 -12.57 -3.59
N LEU A 350 -5.06 -11.99 -3.61
CA LEU A 350 -4.51 -11.37 -4.81
C LEU A 350 -3.39 -12.24 -5.39
N PRO A 351 -3.24 -12.28 -6.72
CA PRO A 351 -2.09 -12.89 -7.34
C PRO A 351 -0.82 -12.15 -6.90
N VAL A 352 0.21 -12.93 -6.57
CA VAL A 352 1.54 -12.42 -6.29
C VAL A 352 2.33 -12.50 -7.58
N TYR A 353 2.44 -11.34 -8.24
CA TYR A 353 3.11 -11.24 -9.52
C TYR A 353 4.59 -11.65 -9.41
N GLY A 354 5.09 -12.27 -10.48
CA GLY A 354 6.50 -12.65 -10.62
C GLY A 354 6.82 -14.05 -10.07
N LYS A 355 5.86 -14.71 -9.43
CA LYS A 355 6.03 -16.03 -8.84
C LYS A 355 5.11 -17.08 -9.44
N GLY A 356 5.17 -17.29 -10.75
CA GLY A 356 4.62 -18.50 -11.38
C GLY A 356 3.15 -18.84 -11.09
N GLY A 357 2.28 -17.85 -10.86
CA GLY A 357 0.86 -18.09 -10.55
C GLY A 357 0.52 -18.25 -9.07
N ARG A 358 1.44 -17.87 -8.17
CA ARG A 358 1.16 -17.80 -6.73
C ARG A 358 0.15 -16.70 -6.39
N TYR A 359 -0.56 -16.89 -5.28
CA TYR A 359 -1.51 -15.95 -4.72
C TYR A 359 -1.41 -15.93 -3.20
N GLY A 360 -1.94 -14.88 -2.57
CA GLY A 360 -1.92 -14.75 -1.13
C GLY A 360 -2.75 -13.57 -0.63
N VAL A 361 -2.91 -13.53 0.69
CA VAL A 361 -3.50 -12.37 1.35
C VAL A 361 -2.45 -11.25 1.42
N PRO A 362 -2.75 -10.05 0.88
CA PRO A 362 -1.86 -8.90 1.00
C PRO A 362 -1.54 -8.60 2.47
N GLU A 363 -0.29 -8.31 2.75
CA GLU A 363 0.18 -8.15 4.13
C GLU A 363 -0.52 -7.03 4.94
N PRO A 364 -1.05 -5.92 4.37
CA PRO A 364 -1.87 -4.97 5.14
C PRO A 364 -3.19 -5.58 5.63
N LEU A 365 -3.74 -6.53 4.87
CA LEU A 365 -5.02 -7.17 5.17
C LEU A 365 -4.82 -8.38 6.08
N ARG A 366 -3.63 -9.00 6.00
CA ARG A 366 -3.27 -10.19 6.76
C ARG A 366 -3.49 -10.03 8.26
N LYS A 367 -2.96 -8.95 8.87
CA LYS A 367 -3.11 -8.70 10.31
C LYS A 367 -4.58 -8.53 10.70
N THR A 368 -5.34 -7.75 9.93
CA THR A 368 -6.76 -7.53 10.18
C THR A 368 -7.58 -8.83 10.04
N ILE A 369 -7.26 -9.67 9.05
CA ILE A 369 -7.89 -10.99 8.87
C ILE A 369 -7.57 -11.91 10.05
N GLN A 370 -6.29 -12.03 10.43
CA GLN A 370 -5.88 -12.88 11.56
C GLN A 370 -6.54 -12.48 12.89
N GLN A 371 -6.79 -11.19 13.09
CA GLN A 371 -7.49 -10.68 14.27
C GLN A 371 -9.00 -10.98 14.24
N ARG A 372 -9.63 -10.89 13.06
CA ARG A 372 -11.07 -11.09 12.90
C ARG A 372 -11.48 -12.55 12.71
N LEU A 373 -10.59 -13.36 12.16
CA LEU A 373 -10.75 -14.79 11.88
C LEU A 373 -9.54 -15.53 12.47
N PRO A 374 -9.45 -15.67 13.80
CA PRO A 374 -8.33 -16.35 14.42
C PRO A 374 -8.33 -17.85 14.10
N LEU A 375 -7.14 -18.42 13.87
CA LEU A 375 -6.91 -19.86 13.95
C LEU A 375 -6.60 -20.25 15.39
N ALA A 376 -7.10 -21.41 15.82
CA ALA A 376 -6.64 -22.01 17.07
C ALA A 376 -5.13 -22.28 16.99
N GLU A 377 -4.39 -22.13 18.09
CA GLU A 377 -2.93 -22.29 18.11
C GLU A 377 -2.47 -23.65 17.54
N GLN A 378 -3.19 -24.72 17.89
CA GLN A 378 -2.92 -26.07 17.40
C GLN A 378 -3.14 -26.17 15.88
N GLU A 379 -4.23 -25.60 15.38
CA GLU A 379 -4.57 -25.57 13.95
C GLU A 379 -3.53 -24.78 13.15
N ARG A 380 -3.12 -23.60 13.67
CA ARG A 380 -2.08 -22.79 13.07
C ARG A 380 -0.74 -23.53 13.01
N ARG A 381 -0.37 -24.23 14.09
CA ARG A 381 0.88 -25.00 14.13
C ARG A 381 0.87 -26.14 13.12
N ALA A 382 -0.21 -26.94 13.10
CA ALA A 382 -0.36 -28.02 12.13
C ALA A 382 -0.29 -27.51 10.68
N LEU A 383 -0.93 -26.37 10.38
CA LEU A 383 -0.88 -25.74 9.06
C LEU A 383 0.55 -25.32 8.66
N LEU A 384 1.31 -24.74 9.59
CA LEU A 384 2.69 -24.31 9.32
C LEU A 384 3.66 -25.50 9.20
N GLU A 385 3.48 -26.54 10.00
CA GLU A 385 4.27 -27.78 9.92
C GLU A 385 4.03 -28.49 8.59
N ALA A 386 2.76 -28.60 8.16
CA ALA A 386 2.41 -29.13 6.85
C ALA A 386 3.03 -28.29 5.72
N PHE A 387 2.99 -26.96 5.84
CA PHE A 387 3.61 -26.06 4.87
C PHE A 387 5.13 -26.22 4.78
N GLN A 388 5.82 -26.38 5.91
CA GLN A 388 7.27 -26.53 5.96
C GLN A 388 7.77 -27.93 5.56
N GLY A 389 6.88 -28.94 5.62
CA GLY A 389 7.18 -30.32 5.21
C GLY A 389 7.11 -30.56 3.71
N MET A 390 6.61 -29.58 2.93
CA MET A 390 6.60 -29.57 1.47
C MET A 390 7.80 -28.81 0.92
#